data_AF-A0A7C6V1E9-F1
#
_entry.id   AF-A0A7C6V1E9-F1
#
_cell.length_a   1.000
_cell.length_b   1.000
_cell.length_c   1.000
_cell.angle_alpha   90.00
_cell.angle_beta   90.00
_cell.angle_gamma   90.00
#
_symmetry.space_group_name_H-M   'P 1'
#
loop_
_entity.id
_entity.type
_entity.pdbx_description
1 polymer ?
#
loop_
_entity_poly.entity_id
_entity_poly.type
_entity_poly.pdbx_seq_one_letter_code
_entity_poly.pdbx_strand_id
1 'polypeptide(L)'
;MFKKLLLMAMVLSLAVVGPSAVLAGNGAGTAGEGRMEANGNAGGPRQLEVRSQAGVQANAEAGEAGGLMQATRRCLQKMQRTGEPAREEWQALKDNLARLKQQYRLETREENRAEIRAMFKLAVQMAKEQGEPEEMENLLRDLISLAPGDPEPYRELGNIYRNRGEKTPKVFCDGNELKPDVPPVIKEGRTLIPIRPITEALGATVQWNERERTVLISKGDTTIQLQVENRVALVNGRRVELDVPAENINSRVFVPLRFISEALKAQVGFYPEGQIVTVNQEAVQAQS
;
A
#
# COMPACT_ATOMS: atom_id res chain seq x y z
N MET A 1 20.84 16.20 27.76
CA MET A 1 21.33 16.86 26.54
C MET A 1 22.38 16.08 25.75
N PHE A 2 23.11 15.10 26.32
CA PHE A 2 24.20 14.41 25.60
C PHE A 2 23.84 13.18 24.75
N LYS A 3 22.61 12.64 24.82
CA LYS A 3 22.16 11.55 23.92
C LYS A 3 21.63 12.01 22.55
N LYS A 4 21.37 13.32 22.36
CA LYS A 4 20.83 13.89 21.12
C LYS A 4 21.90 14.21 20.05
N LEU A 5 23.19 14.21 20.40
CA LEU A 5 24.25 14.65 19.48
C LEU A 5 24.91 13.52 18.67
N LEU A 6 24.75 12.25 19.08
CA LEU A 6 25.50 11.14 18.47
C LEU A 6 24.82 10.50 17.24
N LEU A 7 23.54 10.82 16.96
CA LEU A 7 22.77 10.18 15.88
C LEU A 7 22.59 11.05 14.62
N MET A 8 23.32 12.17 14.51
CA MET A 8 23.31 13.04 13.32
C MET A 8 24.28 12.58 12.23
N ALA A 9 25.20 11.64 12.51
CA ALA A 9 26.29 11.29 11.60
C ALA A 9 26.00 10.12 10.64
N MET A 10 24.89 9.39 10.77
CA MET A 10 24.72 8.11 10.05
C MET A 10 23.91 8.15 8.74
N VAL A 11 23.37 9.31 8.32
CA VAL A 11 22.49 9.38 7.12
C VAL A 11 23.13 10.14 5.94
N LEU A 12 24.37 10.61 6.08
CA LEU A 12 25.05 11.37 5.03
C LEU A 12 25.88 10.48 4.10
N SER A 13 25.26 9.54 3.38
CA SER A 13 25.91 8.90 2.23
C SER A 13 24.91 8.27 1.25
N LEU A 14 24.32 9.10 0.39
CA LEU A 14 23.79 8.69 -0.90
C LEU A 14 24.36 9.65 -1.95
N ALA A 15 25.55 9.31 -2.44
CA ALA A 15 26.23 10.02 -3.51
C ALA A 15 25.57 9.69 -4.84
N VAL A 16 25.36 10.77 -5.61
CA VAL A 16 24.91 10.80 -7.00
C VAL A 16 25.90 10.06 -7.90
N VAL A 17 25.42 9.11 -8.70
CA VAL A 17 26.13 8.65 -9.91
C VAL A 17 25.14 8.71 -11.08
N GLY A 18 25.28 9.73 -11.92
CA GLY A 18 24.61 9.79 -13.23
C GLY A 18 25.52 9.21 -14.31
N PRO A 19 24.98 8.52 -15.34
CA PRO A 19 25.82 7.97 -16.40
C PRO A 19 26.29 9.06 -17.38
N SER A 20 27.58 9.00 -17.68
CA SER A 20 28.30 9.83 -18.65
C SER A 20 27.91 9.49 -20.09
N ALA A 21 27.88 10.52 -20.95
CA ALA A 21 27.62 10.41 -22.38
C ALA A 21 28.73 9.62 -23.10
N VAL A 22 28.32 8.62 -23.90
CA VAL A 22 29.19 7.90 -24.82
C VAL A 22 29.24 8.65 -26.15
N LEU A 23 30.42 9.13 -26.51
CA LEU A 23 30.78 9.61 -27.85
C LEU A 23 31.06 8.40 -28.75
N ALA A 24 30.20 8.16 -29.74
CA ALA A 24 30.48 7.24 -30.82
C ALA A 24 31.10 8.00 -31.99
N GLY A 25 32.38 7.72 -32.25
CA GLY A 25 33.03 7.98 -33.53
C GLY A 25 32.86 6.79 -34.47
N ASN A 26 32.74 7.09 -35.76
CA ASN A 26 33.06 6.27 -36.95
C ASN A 26 32.86 7.22 -38.15
N GLY A 27 33.71 7.32 -39.18
CA GLY A 27 34.66 6.35 -39.73
C GLY A 27 34.37 6.26 -41.24
N ALA A 28 35.17 7.00 -42.02
CA ALA A 28 35.43 7.05 -43.47
C ALA A 28 34.83 6.05 -44.50
N GLY A 29 34.68 6.56 -45.74
CA GLY A 29 34.72 5.84 -47.05
C GLY A 29 33.35 5.69 -47.72
N THR A 30 33.11 5.95 -49.01
CA THR A 30 33.94 6.04 -50.22
C THR A 30 33.22 6.84 -51.32
N ALA A 31 33.99 7.35 -52.29
CA ALA A 31 33.57 8.12 -53.45
C ALA A 31 32.73 7.34 -54.49
N GLY A 32 31.93 8.09 -55.25
CA GLY A 32 31.28 7.66 -56.48
C GLY A 32 30.65 8.86 -57.21
N GLU A 33 31.32 9.35 -58.25
CA GLU A 33 30.85 10.41 -59.16
C GLU A 33 29.63 9.97 -59.97
N GLY A 34 28.72 10.90 -60.27
CA GLY A 34 27.60 10.62 -61.18
C GLY A 34 26.57 11.75 -61.35
N ARG A 35 26.95 12.78 -62.11
CA ARG A 35 26.17 13.52 -63.13
C ARG A 35 24.81 14.17 -62.78
N MET A 36 24.72 15.43 -63.20
CA MET A 36 23.57 16.34 -63.26
C MET A 36 22.28 15.71 -63.82
N GLU A 37 21.13 16.10 -63.26
CA GLU A 37 20.01 16.69 -64.02
C GLU A 37 19.01 17.39 -63.09
N ALA A 38 18.38 18.43 -63.62
CA ALA A 38 17.57 19.41 -62.92
C ALA A 38 16.08 19.02 -62.85
N ASN A 39 15.35 19.81 -62.04
CA ASN A 39 13.93 20.17 -62.15
C ASN A 39 12.95 19.44 -61.21
N GLY A 40 12.04 20.22 -60.58
CA GLY A 40 10.85 19.67 -59.92
C GLY A 40 10.46 20.30 -58.58
N ASN A 41 9.81 21.46 -58.63
CA ASN A 41 9.00 22.04 -57.57
C ASN A 41 7.87 21.09 -57.11
N ALA A 42 7.77 20.78 -55.81
CA ALA A 42 6.51 20.38 -55.16
C ALA A 42 6.61 20.50 -53.63
N GLY A 43 5.76 21.36 -53.04
CA GLY A 43 5.61 21.49 -51.60
C GLY A 43 5.05 20.22 -50.95
N GLY A 44 5.71 19.75 -49.90
CA GLY A 44 5.21 18.74 -48.98
C GLY A 44 4.63 19.38 -47.70
N PRO A 45 3.50 18.90 -47.17
CA PRO A 45 2.89 19.47 -45.97
C PRO A 45 3.77 19.21 -44.74
N ARG A 46 3.94 20.23 -43.89
CA ARG A 46 4.52 20.09 -42.55
C ARG A 46 3.66 19.09 -41.77
N GLN A 47 4.18 17.90 -41.50
CA GLN A 47 3.62 16.99 -40.50
C GLN A 47 3.73 17.68 -39.14
N LEU A 48 2.63 18.29 -38.69
CA LEU A 48 2.42 18.60 -37.28
C LEU A 48 2.33 17.26 -36.56
N GLU A 49 3.38 16.88 -35.83
CA GLU A 49 3.31 15.79 -34.87
C GLU A 49 2.22 16.11 -33.85
N VAL A 50 1.03 15.55 -34.05
CA VAL A 50 -0.02 15.54 -33.04
C VAL A 50 0.44 14.59 -31.95
N ARG A 51 1.22 15.09 -31.00
CA ARG A 51 1.46 14.38 -29.74
C ARG A 51 0.09 14.08 -29.14
N SER A 52 -0.24 12.79 -29.03
CA SER A 52 -1.50 12.35 -28.41
C SER A 52 -1.65 13.05 -27.06
N GLN A 53 -2.84 13.58 -26.76
CA GLN A 53 -3.10 14.29 -25.51
C GLN A 53 -2.68 13.46 -24.28
N ALA A 54 -2.83 12.12 -24.36
CA ALA A 54 -2.34 11.18 -23.34
C ALA A 54 -0.82 11.30 -23.03
N GLY A 55 0.02 11.50 -24.05
CA GLY A 55 1.47 11.67 -23.87
C GLY A 55 1.91 13.05 -23.38
N VAL A 56 1.07 14.07 -23.56
CA VAL A 56 1.28 15.41 -22.98
C VAL A 56 0.85 15.42 -21.51
N GLN A 57 -0.26 14.76 -21.20
CA GLN A 57 -0.82 14.66 -19.85
C GLN A 57 0.07 13.83 -18.91
N ALA A 58 0.57 12.68 -19.39
CA ALA A 58 1.51 11.85 -18.63
C ALA A 58 2.85 12.58 -18.31
N ASN A 59 3.34 13.43 -19.21
CA ASN A 59 4.55 14.23 -18.97
C ASN A 59 4.31 15.38 -17.98
N ALA A 60 3.11 15.99 -17.98
CA ALA A 60 2.73 17.01 -17.01
C ALA A 60 2.56 16.41 -15.61
N GLU A 61 1.87 15.27 -15.50
CA GLU A 61 1.65 14.55 -14.23
C GLU A 61 2.97 14.02 -13.63
N ALA A 62 3.89 13.51 -14.46
CA ALA A 62 5.23 13.13 -14.01
C ALA A 62 6.05 14.33 -13.51
N GLY A 63 5.88 15.51 -14.12
CA GLY A 63 6.48 16.77 -13.64
C GLY A 63 5.92 17.23 -12.30
N GLU A 64 4.60 17.06 -12.07
CA GLU A 64 3.94 17.41 -10.82
C GLU A 64 4.32 16.46 -9.66
N ALA A 65 4.44 15.15 -9.91
CA ALA A 65 4.90 14.19 -8.92
C ALA A 65 6.35 14.50 -8.48
N GLY A 66 7.24 14.75 -9.44
CA GLY A 66 8.61 15.18 -9.14
C GLY A 66 8.68 16.47 -8.32
N GLY A 67 7.86 17.47 -8.67
CA GLY A 67 7.77 18.72 -7.92
C GLY A 67 7.30 18.53 -6.48
N LEU A 68 6.30 17.69 -6.26
CA LEU A 68 5.75 17.40 -4.94
C LEU A 68 6.75 16.62 -4.06
N MET A 69 7.43 15.61 -4.61
CA MET A 69 8.48 14.88 -3.89
C MET A 69 9.62 15.81 -3.48
N GLN A 70 10.05 16.73 -4.37
CA GLN A 70 11.06 17.73 -4.02
C GLN A 70 10.60 18.69 -2.92
N ALA A 71 9.34 19.16 -2.96
CA ALA A 71 8.78 20.03 -1.92
C ALA A 71 8.73 19.31 -0.57
N THR A 72 8.32 18.05 -0.56
CA THR A 72 8.27 17.19 0.63
C THR A 72 9.68 17.00 1.20
N ARG A 73 10.66 16.69 0.34
CA ARG A 73 12.07 16.54 0.73
C ARG A 73 12.61 17.80 1.39
N ARG A 74 12.36 18.98 0.81
CA ARG A 74 12.77 20.26 1.41
C ARG A 74 12.15 20.48 2.78
N CYS A 75 10.87 20.13 2.94
CA CYS A 75 10.17 20.23 4.21
C CYS A 75 10.83 19.34 5.28
N LEU A 76 11.02 18.04 4.97
CA LEU A 76 11.68 17.08 5.86
C LEU A 76 13.10 17.53 6.24
N GLN A 77 13.91 17.95 5.27
CA GLN A 77 15.28 18.44 5.51
C GLN A 77 15.30 19.68 6.42
N LYS A 78 14.37 20.62 6.22
CA LYS A 78 14.26 21.81 7.06
C LYS A 78 13.97 21.42 8.51
N MET A 79 12.99 20.54 8.72
CA MET A 79 12.58 20.06 10.04
C MET A 79 13.69 19.27 10.75
N GLN A 80 14.44 18.43 10.03
CA GLN A 80 15.60 17.72 10.58
C GLN A 80 16.70 18.68 11.08
N ARG A 81 16.89 19.81 10.38
CA ARG A 81 17.90 20.80 10.74
C ARG A 81 17.49 21.64 11.96
N THR A 82 16.20 21.93 12.12
CA THR A 82 15.70 22.71 13.26
C THR A 82 15.55 21.88 14.52
N GLY A 83 15.26 20.57 14.40
CA GLY A 83 15.14 19.64 15.52
C GLY A 83 13.85 19.79 16.35
N GLU A 84 13.14 20.92 16.22
CA GLU A 84 11.82 21.20 16.78
C GLU A 84 11.00 21.93 15.71
N PRO A 85 10.32 21.19 14.83
CA PRO A 85 9.59 21.77 13.71
C PRO A 85 8.35 22.55 14.18
N ALA A 86 8.09 23.70 13.56
CA ALA A 86 6.91 24.49 13.87
C ALA A 86 5.62 23.80 13.41
N ARG A 87 4.48 24.13 14.04
CA ARG A 87 3.15 23.58 13.68
C ARG A 87 2.83 23.74 12.19
N GLU A 88 3.21 24.87 11.59
CA GLU A 88 3.01 25.15 10.17
C GLU A 88 3.83 24.21 9.27
N GLU A 89 5.03 23.82 9.70
CA GLU A 89 5.89 22.89 8.95
C GLU A 89 5.30 21.48 8.98
N TRP A 90 4.81 21.04 10.14
CA TRP A 90 4.06 19.79 10.24
C TRP A 90 2.81 19.79 9.37
N GLN A 91 2.08 20.89 9.33
CA GLN A 91 0.89 20.99 8.48
C GLN A 91 1.27 20.89 7.00
N ALA A 92 2.28 21.63 6.56
CA ALA A 92 2.78 21.54 5.19
C ALA A 92 3.28 20.15 4.82
N LEU A 93 3.97 19.45 5.74
CA LEU A 93 4.41 18.08 5.53
C LEU A 93 3.22 17.13 5.35
N LYS A 94 2.21 17.22 6.23
CA LYS A 94 1.00 16.39 6.15
C LYS A 94 0.26 16.61 4.83
N ASP A 95 0.10 17.86 4.41
CA ASP A 95 -0.57 18.19 3.15
C ASP A 95 0.19 17.60 1.96
N ASN A 96 1.52 17.67 1.98
CA ASN A 96 2.37 17.07 0.96
C ASN A 96 2.26 15.54 0.95
N LEU A 97 2.36 14.89 2.11
CA LEU A 97 2.26 13.43 2.24
C LEU A 97 0.89 12.91 1.80
N ALA A 98 -0.19 13.61 2.16
CA ALA A 98 -1.54 13.26 1.73
C ALA A 98 -1.67 13.29 0.19
N ARG A 99 -1.08 14.29 -0.47
CA ARG A 99 -1.05 14.38 -1.94
C ARG A 99 -0.15 13.30 -2.55
N LEU A 100 1.01 13.02 -1.97
CA LEU A 100 1.90 11.93 -2.43
C LEU A 100 1.22 10.57 -2.31
N LYS A 101 0.44 10.34 -1.25
CA LYS A 101 -0.37 9.12 -1.09
C LYS A 101 -1.39 8.94 -2.21
N GLN A 102 -2.01 10.03 -2.68
CA GLN A 102 -2.90 9.96 -3.85
C GLN A 102 -2.13 9.65 -5.13
N GLN A 103 -0.99 10.30 -5.35
CA GLN A 103 -0.13 10.05 -6.52
C GLN A 103 0.42 8.62 -6.54
N TYR A 104 0.76 8.06 -5.38
CA TYR A 104 1.29 6.69 -5.26
C TYR A 104 0.36 5.63 -5.88
N ARG A 105 -0.95 5.87 -5.89
CA ARG A 105 -1.93 4.96 -6.49
C ARG A 105 -1.83 4.88 -8.01
N LEU A 106 -1.34 5.94 -8.64
CA LEU A 106 -1.22 6.08 -10.10
C LEU A 106 0.24 5.89 -10.56
N GLU A 107 1.19 5.99 -9.63
CA GLU A 107 2.62 5.88 -9.92
C GLU A 107 3.00 4.44 -10.28
N THR A 108 3.62 4.27 -11.43
CA THR A 108 4.09 2.97 -11.94
C THR A 108 5.59 2.77 -11.73
N ARG A 109 6.33 3.87 -11.52
CA ARG A 109 7.78 3.82 -11.33
C ARG A 109 8.12 3.40 -9.90
N GLU A 110 8.74 2.23 -9.77
CA GLU A 110 9.09 1.71 -8.45
C GLU A 110 10.11 2.60 -7.70
N GLU A 111 10.97 3.32 -8.43
CA GLU A 111 11.87 4.33 -7.86
C GLU A 111 11.09 5.41 -7.10
N ASN A 112 10.06 5.98 -7.72
CA ASN A 112 9.22 7.02 -7.12
C ASN A 112 8.40 6.46 -5.96
N ARG A 113 7.86 5.25 -6.10
CA ARG A 113 7.14 4.56 -5.01
C ARG A 113 8.06 4.32 -3.81
N ALA A 114 9.29 3.86 -4.03
CA ALA A 114 10.28 3.65 -2.99
C ALA A 114 10.63 4.97 -2.29
N GLU A 115 10.80 6.06 -3.05
CA GLU A 115 11.05 7.38 -2.49
C GLU A 115 9.89 7.87 -1.61
N ILE A 116 8.64 7.75 -2.08
CA ILE A 116 7.45 8.10 -1.31
C ILE A 116 7.42 7.32 0.01
N ARG A 117 7.63 5.99 -0.03
CA ARG A 117 7.70 5.17 1.18
C ARG A 117 8.80 5.63 2.14
N ALA A 118 9.98 5.99 1.61
CA ALA A 118 11.09 6.50 2.42
C ALA A 118 10.74 7.84 3.10
N MET A 119 10.03 8.74 2.41
CA MET A 119 9.53 9.99 3.00
C MET A 119 8.54 9.74 4.14
N PHE A 120 7.61 8.80 3.98
CA PHE A 120 6.71 8.39 5.07
C PHE A 120 7.48 7.77 6.25
N LYS A 121 8.45 6.88 6.00
CA LYS A 121 9.31 6.31 7.06
C LYS A 121 10.05 7.39 7.84
N LEU A 122 10.58 8.40 7.14
CA LEU A 122 11.26 9.51 7.81
C LEU A 122 10.28 10.36 8.65
N ALA A 123 9.08 10.63 8.13
CA ALA A 123 8.05 11.34 8.89
C ALA A 123 7.64 10.58 10.17
N VAL A 124 7.50 9.25 10.10
CA VAL A 124 7.24 8.39 11.27
C VAL A 124 8.35 8.53 12.30
N GLN A 125 9.61 8.46 11.87
CA GLN A 125 10.77 8.60 12.77
C GLN A 125 10.76 9.97 13.46
N MET A 126 10.45 11.03 12.73
CA MET A 126 10.38 12.37 13.29
C MET A 126 9.24 12.50 14.30
N ALA A 127 8.04 12.00 14.00
CA ALA A 127 6.92 12.00 14.95
C ALA A 127 7.28 11.26 16.25
N LYS A 128 8.01 10.12 16.13
CA LYS A 128 8.54 9.36 17.27
C LYS A 128 9.53 10.17 18.10
N GLU A 129 10.46 10.89 17.47
CA GLU A 129 11.47 11.72 18.15
C GLU A 129 10.88 12.95 18.85
N GLN A 130 9.82 13.53 18.27
CA GLN A 130 9.09 14.65 18.86
C GLN A 130 8.11 14.21 19.96
N GLY A 131 7.84 12.91 20.09
CA GLY A 131 6.87 12.40 21.06
C GLY A 131 5.43 12.72 20.66
N GLU A 132 5.13 12.68 19.36
CA GLU A 132 3.80 12.91 18.77
C GLU A 132 3.16 11.56 18.39
N PRO A 133 2.54 10.83 19.34
CA PRO A 133 2.08 9.46 19.13
C PRO A 133 0.88 9.36 18.19
N GLU A 134 0.03 10.39 18.12
CA GLU A 134 -1.14 10.41 17.23
C GLU A 134 -0.70 10.57 15.77
N GLU A 135 0.22 11.50 15.50
CA GLU A 135 0.86 11.69 14.20
C GLU A 135 1.60 10.41 13.77
N MET A 136 2.38 9.82 14.68
CA MET A 136 3.09 8.58 14.41
C MET A 136 2.12 7.45 14.02
N GLU A 137 1.03 7.28 14.74
CA GLU A 137 0.00 6.28 14.42
C GLU A 137 -0.61 6.52 13.03
N ASN A 138 -1.01 7.76 12.72
CA ASN A 138 -1.61 8.09 11.43
C ASN A 138 -0.63 7.84 10.27
N LEU A 139 0.63 8.23 10.43
CA LEU A 139 1.68 7.99 9.44
C LEU A 139 1.99 6.50 9.26
N LEU A 140 1.95 5.70 10.32
CA LEU A 140 2.10 4.24 10.24
C LEU A 140 0.95 3.61 9.46
N ARG A 141 -0.30 4.03 9.70
CA ARG A 141 -1.47 3.56 8.95
C ARG A 141 -1.37 3.92 7.47
N ASP A 142 -0.90 5.13 7.16
CA ASP A 142 -0.63 5.53 5.78
C ASP A 142 0.45 4.66 5.15
N LEU A 143 1.58 4.46 5.83
CA LEU A 143 2.67 3.62 5.35
C LEU A 143 2.23 2.16 5.11
N ILE A 144 1.40 1.60 6.00
CA ILE A 144 0.77 0.28 5.83
C ILE A 144 -0.05 0.23 4.54
N SER A 145 -0.86 1.26 4.27
CA SER A 145 -1.66 1.32 3.03
C SER A 145 -0.82 1.46 1.76
N LEU A 146 0.39 2.00 1.87
CA LEU A 146 1.34 2.13 0.75
C LEU A 146 2.13 0.83 0.51
N ALA A 147 2.41 0.09 1.59
CA ALA A 147 3.26 -1.10 1.60
C ALA A 147 2.70 -2.20 2.53
N PRO A 148 1.59 -2.84 2.17
CA PRO A 148 0.93 -3.84 3.02
C PRO A 148 1.76 -5.11 3.29
N GLY A 149 2.83 -5.33 2.51
CA GLY A 149 3.78 -6.40 2.72
C GLY A 149 4.94 -6.04 3.66
N ASP A 150 5.10 -4.78 4.07
CA ASP A 150 6.15 -4.37 5.00
C ASP A 150 5.71 -4.69 6.44
N PRO A 151 6.42 -5.57 7.18
CA PRO A 151 6.04 -5.93 8.53
C PRO A 151 6.38 -4.88 9.59
N GLU A 152 7.33 -3.97 9.34
CA GLU A 152 7.80 -3.02 10.36
C GLU A 152 6.69 -2.08 10.85
N PRO A 153 5.88 -1.47 9.97
CA PRO A 153 4.83 -0.54 10.39
C PRO A 153 3.77 -1.21 11.27
N TYR A 154 3.43 -2.47 10.99
CA TYR A 154 2.48 -3.23 11.81
C TYR A 154 3.01 -3.51 13.20
N ARG A 155 4.30 -3.86 13.34
CA ARG A 155 4.92 -4.07 14.66
C ARG A 155 4.92 -2.80 15.50
N GLU A 156 5.30 -1.67 14.90
CA GLU A 156 5.32 -0.39 15.60
C GLU A 156 3.91 0.08 15.98
N LEU A 157 2.94 -0.07 15.08
CA LEU A 157 1.54 0.22 15.38
C LEU A 157 1.00 -0.69 16.49
N GLY A 158 1.38 -1.97 16.47
CA GLY A 158 1.04 -2.92 17.52
C GLY A 158 1.63 -2.54 18.88
N ASN A 159 2.86 -2.02 18.93
CA ASN A 159 3.46 -1.50 20.16
C ASN A 159 2.67 -0.30 20.71
N ILE A 160 2.18 0.59 19.85
CA ILE A 160 1.33 1.72 20.27
C ILE A 160 0.06 1.21 20.95
N TYR A 161 -0.66 0.27 20.31
CA TYR A 161 -1.87 -0.32 20.89
C TYR A 161 -1.61 -1.05 22.21
N ARG A 162 -0.50 -1.80 22.28
CA ARG A 162 -0.07 -2.47 23.52
C ARG A 162 0.08 -1.48 24.66
N ASN A 163 0.79 -0.39 24.41
CA ASN A 163 1.12 0.60 25.43
C ASN A 163 -0.13 1.34 25.94
N ARG A 164 -1.16 1.45 25.10
CA ARG A 164 -2.49 1.98 25.48
C ARG A 164 -3.41 0.93 26.13
N GLY A 165 -2.98 -0.33 26.22
CA GLY A 165 -3.77 -1.42 26.78
C GLY A 165 -4.95 -1.84 25.89
N GLU A 166 -4.90 -1.57 24.59
CA GLU A 166 -5.92 -1.99 23.64
C GLU A 166 -5.88 -3.52 23.48
N LYS A 167 -7.03 -4.18 23.70
CA LYS A 167 -7.15 -5.66 23.63
C LYS A 167 -7.97 -6.15 22.44
N THR A 168 -8.67 -5.25 21.76
CA THR A 168 -9.52 -5.58 20.62
C THR A 168 -8.65 -5.82 19.39
N PRO A 169 -8.76 -6.99 18.72
CA PRO A 169 -8.00 -7.24 17.51
C PRO A 169 -8.31 -6.19 16.42
N LYS A 170 -7.26 -5.74 15.74
CA LYS A 170 -7.39 -4.88 14.56
C LYS A 170 -7.12 -5.72 13.33
N VAL A 171 -7.92 -5.54 12.28
CA VAL A 171 -7.80 -6.34 11.07
C VAL A 171 -7.48 -5.41 9.90
N PHE A 172 -6.44 -5.73 9.14
CA PHE A 172 -6.07 -5.02 7.92
C PHE A 172 -6.24 -5.94 6.73
N CYS A 173 -6.93 -5.48 5.69
CA CYS A 173 -7.05 -6.16 4.41
C CYS A 173 -6.33 -5.35 3.32
N ASP A 174 -5.31 -5.92 2.69
CA ASP A 174 -4.49 -5.26 1.66
C ASP A 174 -4.01 -3.86 2.10
N GLY A 175 -3.60 -3.73 3.37
CA GLY A 175 -3.12 -2.47 3.96
C GLY A 175 -4.20 -1.51 4.44
N ASN A 176 -5.48 -1.83 4.28
CA ASN A 176 -6.59 -1.00 4.76
C ASN A 176 -7.17 -1.60 6.04
N GLU A 177 -7.28 -0.80 7.12
CA GLU A 177 -7.94 -1.26 8.34
C GLU A 177 -9.43 -1.47 8.11
N LEU A 178 -9.93 -2.65 8.45
CA LEU A 178 -11.35 -2.95 8.48
C LEU A 178 -11.96 -2.41 9.78
N LYS A 179 -13.01 -1.61 9.63
CA LYS A 179 -13.78 -1.03 10.74
C LYS A 179 -15.20 -1.60 10.76
N PRO A 180 -15.37 -2.87 11.17
CA PRO A 180 -16.70 -3.46 11.29
C PRO A 180 -17.52 -2.72 12.35
N ASP A 181 -18.84 -2.76 12.20
CA ASP A 181 -19.80 -2.19 13.16
C ASP A 181 -19.77 -2.90 14.51
N VAL A 182 -19.47 -4.20 14.51
CA VAL A 182 -19.16 -4.99 15.71
C VAL A 182 -17.69 -5.41 15.67
N PRO A 183 -16.90 -5.10 16.72
CA PRO A 183 -15.47 -5.38 16.70
C PRO A 183 -15.17 -6.88 16.61
N PRO A 184 -14.02 -7.27 16.03
CA PRO A 184 -13.53 -8.64 16.10
C PRO A 184 -13.34 -9.08 17.55
N VAL A 185 -13.47 -10.38 17.80
CA VAL A 185 -13.30 -10.97 19.15
C VAL A 185 -12.33 -12.13 19.09
N ILE A 186 -11.67 -12.43 20.22
CA ILE A 186 -10.85 -13.64 20.35
C ILE A 186 -11.64 -14.67 21.13
N LYS A 187 -11.85 -15.85 20.54
CA LYS A 187 -12.48 -17.00 21.19
C LYS A 187 -11.63 -18.23 20.95
N GLU A 188 -11.35 -19.01 22.00
CA GLU A 188 -10.54 -20.25 21.90
C GLU A 188 -9.18 -20.03 21.19
N GLY A 189 -8.57 -18.84 21.37
CA GLY A 189 -7.31 -18.49 20.70
C GLY A 189 -7.43 -18.26 19.18
N ARG A 190 -8.63 -17.97 18.68
CA ARG A 190 -8.90 -17.60 17.28
C ARG A 190 -9.59 -16.25 17.19
N THR A 191 -9.17 -15.44 16.23
CA THR A 191 -9.85 -14.18 15.91
C THR A 191 -11.09 -14.47 15.07
N LEU A 192 -12.25 -14.11 15.61
CA LEU A 192 -13.52 -14.12 14.93
C LEU A 192 -13.85 -12.69 14.48
N ILE A 193 -14.36 -12.53 13.27
CA ILE A 193 -14.78 -11.24 12.70
C ILE A 193 -16.18 -11.38 12.08
N PRO A 194 -17.03 -10.33 12.07
CA PRO A 194 -18.25 -10.35 11.27
C PRO A 194 -17.94 -10.66 9.81
N ILE A 195 -18.70 -11.59 9.23
CA ILE A 195 -18.36 -12.17 7.93
C ILE A 195 -18.27 -11.15 6.80
N ARG A 196 -19.20 -10.19 6.74
CA ARG A 196 -19.32 -9.22 5.63
C ARG A 196 -18.07 -8.35 5.42
N PRO A 197 -17.54 -7.63 6.44
CA PRO A 197 -16.40 -6.75 6.23
C PRO A 197 -15.19 -7.44 5.60
N ILE A 198 -14.85 -8.66 6.03
CA ILE A 198 -13.71 -9.38 5.47
C ILE A 198 -14.00 -9.94 4.07
N THR A 199 -15.18 -10.49 3.83
CA THR A 199 -15.53 -11.03 2.51
C THR A 199 -15.66 -9.93 1.46
N GLU A 200 -16.27 -8.80 1.79
CA GLU A 200 -16.44 -7.66 0.89
C GLU A 200 -15.08 -7.04 0.55
N ALA A 201 -14.20 -6.87 1.54
CA ALA A 201 -12.83 -6.41 1.32
C ALA A 201 -12.03 -7.34 0.39
N LEU A 202 -12.30 -8.65 0.45
CA LEU A 202 -11.72 -9.64 -0.45
C LEU A 202 -12.46 -9.79 -1.78
N GLY A 203 -13.47 -8.97 -2.07
CA GLY A 203 -14.24 -9.02 -3.32
C GLY A 203 -15.15 -10.24 -3.45
N ALA A 204 -15.54 -10.86 -2.35
CA ALA A 204 -16.49 -11.96 -2.30
C ALA A 204 -17.91 -11.47 -2.03
N THR A 205 -18.91 -12.23 -2.48
CA THR A 205 -20.32 -12.00 -2.20
C THR A 205 -20.78 -12.88 -1.05
N VAL A 206 -21.76 -12.40 -0.26
CA VAL A 206 -22.31 -13.14 0.89
C VAL A 206 -23.83 -13.19 0.78
N GLN A 207 -24.38 -14.39 0.92
CA GLN A 207 -25.81 -14.65 0.99
C GLN A 207 -26.14 -15.38 2.30
N TRP A 208 -27.26 -15.02 2.91
CA TRP A 208 -27.75 -15.64 4.13
C TRP A 208 -29.03 -16.41 3.85
N ASN A 209 -29.05 -17.69 4.22
CA ASN A 209 -30.24 -18.52 4.24
C ASN A 209 -30.73 -18.65 5.69
N GLU A 210 -31.79 -17.92 6.02
CA GLU A 210 -32.41 -17.91 7.35
C GLU A 210 -32.91 -19.31 7.75
N ARG A 211 -33.56 -20.02 6.83
CA ARG A 211 -34.20 -21.32 7.10
C ARG A 211 -33.16 -22.37 7.51
N GLU A 212 -32.01 -22.36 6.85
CA GLU A 212 -30.93 -23.32 7.08
C GLU A 212 -29.86 -22.82 8.05
N ARG A 213 -30.01 -21.58 8.55
CA ARG A 213 -28.99 -20.84 9.33
C ARG A 213 -27.61 -20.91 8.67
N THR A 214 -27.57 -20.76 7.35
CA THR A 214 -26.39 -21.01 6.53
C THR A 214 -25.96 -19.73 5.80
N VAL A 215 -24.67 -19.44 5.83
CA VAL A 215 -24.02 -18.41 5.02
C VAL A 215 -23.38 -19.06 3.80
N LEU A 216 -23.68 -18.52 2.62
CA LEU A 216 -23.04 -18.86 1.35
C LEU A 216 -22.14 -17.70 0.93
N ILE A 217 -20.88 -17.99 0.64
CA ILE A 217 -19.88 -17.01 0.21
C ILE A 217 -19.34 -17.44 -1.14
N SER A 218 -19.28 -16.52 -2.10
CA SER A 218 -18.81 -16.83 -3.45
C SER A 218 -17.82 -15.79 -3.97
N LYS A 219 -16.70 -16.26 -4.53
CA LYS A 219 -15.67 -15.45 -5.21
C LYS A 219 -15.04 -16.27 -6.34
N GLY A 220 -15.27 -15.87 -7.59
CA GLY A 220 -14.85 -16.65 -8.76
C GLY A 220 -15.35 -18.10 -8.66
N ASP A 221 -14.44 -19.06 -8.78
CA ASP A 221 -14.75 -20.50 -8.68
C ASP A 221 -14.79 -21.03 -7.24
N THR A 222 -14.65 -20.14 -6.24
CA THR A 222 -14.65 -20.53 -4.82
C THR A 222 -16.02 -20.29 -4.21
N THR A 223 -16.62 -21.35 -3.69
CA THR A 223 -17.88 -21.34 -2.93
C THR A 223 -17.64 -21.89 -1.54
N ILE A 224 -18.07 -21.16 -0.51
CA ILE A 224 -17.96 -21.56 0.89
C ILE A 224 -19.37 -21.58 1.49
N GLN A 225 -19.74 -22.69 2.13
CA GLN A 225 -20.98 -22.83 2.89
C GLN A 225 -20.65 -23.06 4.36
N LEU A 226 -21.25 -22.24 5.21
CA LEU A 226 -21.04 -22.24 6.65
C LEU A 226 -22.39 -22.25 7.35
N GLN A 227 -22.66 -23.28 8.14
CA GLN A 227 -23.80 -23.28 9.03
C GLN A 227 -23.40 -22.75 10.41
N VAL A 228 -24.22 -21.86 10.98
CA VAL A 228 -23.98 -21.33 12.34
C VAL A 228 -23.99 -22.47 13.36
N GLU A 229 -23.10 -22.38 14.37
CA GLU A 229 -22.89 -23.38 15.42
C GLU A 229 -22.39 -24.75 14.92
N ASN A 230 -22.00 -24.84 13.63
CA ASN A 230 -21.43 -26.05 13.05
C ASN A 230 -19.92 -25.88 12.86
N ARG A 231 -19.14 -26.89 13.27
CA ARG A 231 -17.69 -26.95 13.07
C ARG A 231 -17.30 -27.44 11.68
N VAL A 232 -18.25 -27.86 10.86
CA VAL A 232 -17.99 -28.31 9.49
C VAL A 232 -18.49 -27.27 8.50
N ALA A 233 -17.57 -26.78 7.67
CA ALA A 233 -17.85 -25.96 6.50
C ALA A 233 -17.73 -26.80 5.23
N LEU A 234 -18.31 -26.33 4.12
CA LEU A 234 -18.04 -26.85 2.79
C LEU A 234 -17.29 -25.80 1.96
N VAL A 235 -16.13 -26.16 1.41
CA VAL A 235 -15.39 -25.35 0.45
C VAL A 235 -15.39 -26.09 -0.88
N ASN A 236 -16.05 -25.53 -1.90
CA ASN A 236 -16.26 -26.18 -3.20
C ASN A 236 -16.85 -27.60 -3.06
N GLY A 237 -17.82 -27.75 -2.14
CA GLY A 237 -18.47 -29.03 -1.82
C GLY A 237 -17.64 -29.99 -0.96
N ARG A 238 -16.37 -29.67 -0.64
CA ARG A 238 -15.51 -30.50 0.21
C ARG A 238 -15.62 -30.07 1.66
N ARG A 239 -15.73 -31.05 2.58
CA ARG A 239 -15.80 -30.79 4.02
C ARG A 239 -14.48 -30.25 4.55
N VAL A 240 -14.54 -29.18 5.33
CA VAL A 240 -13.42 -28.60 6.07
C VAL A 240 -13.86 -28.38 7.52
N GLU A 241 -13.02 -28.79 8.45
CA GLU A 241 -13.27 -28.61 9.89
C GLU A 241 -12.74 -27.26 10.37
N LEU A 242 -13.52 -26.60 11.22
CA LEU A 242 -13.23 -25.31 11.82
C LEU A 242 -12.73 -25.48 13.26
N ASP A 243 -11.62 -24.80 13.57
CA ASP A 243 -11.10 -24.71 14.94
C ASP A 243 -12.11 -24.13 15.93
N VAL A 244 -12.96 -23.22 15.46
CA VAL A 244 -14.07 -22.60 16.21
C VAL A 244 -15.25 -22.49 15.23
N PRO A 245 -16.47 -22.88 15.61
CA PRO A 245 -17.62 -22.77 14.72
C PRO A 245 -17.94 -21.30 14.37
N ALA A 246 -18.70 -21.10 13.29
CA ALA A 246 -19.32 -19.80 13.05
C ALA A 246 -20.37 -19.52 14.14
N GLU A 247 -20.47 -18.27 14.61
CA GLU A 247 -21.33 -17.90 15.74
C GLU A 247 -22.17 -16.69 15.42
N ASN A 248 -23.38 -16.62 15.99
CA ASN A 248 -24.17 -15.41 15.97
C ASN A 248 -23.89 -14.61 17.25
N ILE A 249 -23.25 -13.45 17.12
CA ILE A 249 -22.96 -12.54 18.23
C ILE A 249 -23.56 -11.18 17.89
N ASN A 250 -24.45 -10.66 18.73
CA ASN A 250 -25.11 -9.36 18.53
C ASN A 250 -25.76 -9.22 17.13
N SER A 251 -26.45 -10.26 16.66
CA SER A 251 -27.10 -10.28 15.34
C SER A 251 -26.12 -10.12 14.16
N ARG A 252 -24.89 -10.59 14.33
CA ARG A 252 -23.88 -10.72 13.27
C ARG A 252 -23.32 -12.12 13.28
N VAL A 253 -23.14 -12.70 12.10
CA VAL A 253 -22.44 -13.98 11.97
C VAL A 253 -20.93 -13.71 11.97
N PHE A 254 -20.28 -14.22 13.01
CA PHE A 254 -18.85 -14.22 13.21
C PHE A 254 -18.26 -15.51 12.68
N VAL A 255 -17.12 -15.41 12.01
CA VAL A 255 -16.41 -16.55 11.43
C VAL A 255 -14.92 -16.50 11.78
N PRO A 256 -14.23 -17.65 11.88
CA PRO A 256 -12.77 -17.66 12.05
C PRO A 256 -12.11 -16.95 10.88
N LEU A 257 -11.46 -15.82 11.17
CA LEU A 257 -10.87 -14.94 10.16
C LEU A 257 -9.88 -15.72 9.28
N ARG A 258 -9.01 -16.52 9.90
CA ARG A 258 -8.02 -17.31 9.15
C ARG A 258 -8.67 -18.26 8.16
N PHE A 259 -9.69 -19.02 8.58
CA PHE A 259 -10.39 -19.96 7.71
C PHE A 259 -10.97 -19.24 6.48
N ILE A 260 -11.71 -18.14 6.69
CA ILE A 260 -12.36 -17.46 5.57
C ILE A 260 -11.34 -16.82 4.63
N SER A 261 -10.26 -16.24 5.17
CA SER A 261 -9.19 -15.66 4.37
C SER A 261 -8.45 -16.70 3.53
N GLU A 262 -8.02 -17.82 4.13
CA GLU A 262 -7.29 -18.89 3.43
C GLU A 262 -8.18 -19.60 2.39
N ALA A 263 -9.45 -19.84 2.72
CA ALA A 263 -10.40 -20.41 1.77
C ALA A 263 -10.59 -19.52 0.54
N LEU A 264 -10.48 -18.19 0.71
CA LEU A 264 -10.51 -17.19 -0.37
C LEU A 264 -9.13 -16.89 -0.97
N LYS A 265 -8.12 -17.74 -0.72
CA LYS A 265 -6.74 -17.65 -1.24
C LYS A 265 -6.00 -16.37 -0.81
N ALA A 266 -6.31 -15.86 0.38
CA ALA A 266 -5.57 -14.75 0.98
C ALA A 266 -4.58 -15.25 2.04
N GLN A 267 -3.46 -14.55 2.17
CA GLN A 267 -2.43 -14.81 3.17
C GLN A 267 -2.76 -14.10 4.47
N VAL A 268 -2.58 -14.79 5.60
CA VAL A 268 -2.91 -14.28 6.93
C VAL A 268 -1.65 -14.07 7.76
N GLY A 269 -1.44 -12.86 8.25
CA GLY A 269 -0.38 -12.51 9.20
C GLY A 269 -0.93 -12.15 10.57
N PHE A 270 -0.09 -12.25 11.60
CA PHE A 270 -0.46 -11.87 12.96
C PHE A 270 0.71 -11.19 13.68
N TYR A 271 0.44 -10.01 14.23
CA TYR A 271 1.38 -9.22 15.02
C TYR A 271 0.86 -9.16 16.47
N PRO A 272 1.46 -9.93 17.38
CA PRO A 272 0.95 -10.10 18.74
C PRO A 272 1.05 -8.83 19.58
N GLU A 273 1.88 -7.86 19.18
CA GLU A 273 2.12 -6.62 19.90
C GLU A 273 0.82 -5.88 20.20
N GLY A 274 -0.05 -5.73 19.20
CA GLY A 274 -1.34 -5.06 19.33
C GLY A 274 -2.53 -5.88 18.83
N GLN A 275 -2.39 -7.21 18.80
CA GLN A 275 -3.41 -8.12 18.26
C GLN A 275 -3.83 -7.75 16.82
N ILE A 276 -2.85 -7.40 15.98
CA ILE A 276 -3.11 -7.00 14.60
C ILE A 276 -3.09 -8.25 13.73
N VAL A 277 -4.17 -8.45 12.98
CA VAL A 277 -4.28 -9.50 11.97
C VAL A 277 -4.22 -8.84 10.59
N THR A 278 -3.40 -9.37 9.68
CA THR A 278 -3.34 -8.91 8.30
C THR A 278 -3.89 -9.97 7.37
N VAL A 279 -4.61 -9.55 6.34
CA VAL A 279 -5.14 -10.40 5.28
C VAL A 279 -4.73 -9.76 3.96
N ASN A 280 -3.87 -10.42 3.21
CA ASN A 280 -3.38 -9.88 1.93
C ASN A 280 -3.70 -10.87 0.81
N GLN A 281 -4.26 -10.38 -0.28
CA GLN A 281 -4.49 -11.19 -1.47
C GLN A 281 -3.15 -11.49 -2.15
N GLU A 282 -2.98 -12.69 -2.67
CA GLU A 282 -1.80 -12.99 -3.49
C GLU A 282 -1.80 -12.09 -4.73
N ALA A 283 -0.65 -11.51 -5.06
CA ALA A 283 -0.51 -10.79 -6.31
C ALA A 283 -0.84 -11.75 -7.45
N VAL A 284 -1.88 -11.43 -8.22
CA VAL A 284 -2.21 -12.17 -9.44
C VAL A 284 -1.00 -12.06 -10.34
N GLN A 285 -0.19 -13.12 -10.41
CA GLN A 285 0.80 -13.23 -11.46
C GLN A 285 -0.01 -13.29 -12.76
N ALA A 286 -0.03 -12.19 -13.51
CA ALA A 286 -0.56 -12.18 -14.85
C ALA A 286 0.28 -13.19 -15.63
N GLN A 287 -0.28 -14.40 -15.81
CA GLN A 287 0.31 -15.41 -16.67
C GLN A 287 0.42 -14.79 -18.06
N SER A 288 1.67 -14.63 -18.50
CA SER A 288 2.05 -14.12 -19.81
C SER A 288 1.66 -15.11 -20.92
#